data_AF-H3G5R4-F1
#
_entry.id   AF-H3G5R4-F1
#
_cell.length_a   1.000
_cell.length_b   1.000
_cell.length_c   1.000
_cell.angle_alpha   90.00
_cell.angle_beta   90.00
_cell.angle_gamma   90.00
#
_symmetry.space_group_name_H-M   'P 1'
#
loop_
_entity.id
_entity.type
_entity.pdbx_description
1 polymer ?
#
loop_
_entity_poly.entity_id
_entity_poly.type
_entity_poly.pdbx_seq_one_letter_code
_entity_poly.pdbx_strand_id
1 'polypeptide(L)'
;SGAKPVFICTEVHCGKQFPRSFALRRHMRIHTGTKPYACDYEGCAQRFNTSGNLSRHKRIHSGERPYPCIFATCGKRFNTSTKLKRHMRIH
;
A
#
# COMPACT_ATOMS: atom_id res chain seq x y z
N SER A 1 3.59 22.07 26.08
CA SER A 1 3.53 21.18 24.90
C SER A 1 3.29 19.75 25.36
N GLY A 2 2.09 19.21 25.19
CA GLY A 2 1.76 17.84 25.64
C GLY A 2 2.30 16.79 24.67
N ALA A 3 3.05 15.80 25.19
CA ALA A 3 3.48 14.66 24.39
C ALA A 3 2.26 13.89 23.87
N LYS A 4 2.18 13.64 22.56
CA LYS A 4 1.13 12.83 21.97
C LYS A 4 1.36 11.36 22.35
N PRO A 5 0.32 10.60 22.74
CA PRO A 5 0.47 9.20 23.07
C PRO A 5 0.96 8.40 21.85
N VAL A 6 1.91 7.49 22.09
CA VAL A 6 2.45 6.56 21.10
C VAL A 6 1.86 5.17 21.37
N PHE A 7 1.40 4.51 20.31
CA PHE A 7 0.80 3.18 20.37
C PHE A 7 1.81 2.14 19.91
N ILE A 8 2.09 1.12 20.72
CA ILE A 8 3.14 0.14 20.47
C ILE A 8 2.50 -1.20 20.10
N CYS A 9 3.08 -1.89 19.12
CA CYS A 9 2.72 -3.26 18.78
C CYS A 9 3.21 -4.22 19.87
N THR A 10 2.28 -4.99 20.44
CA THR A 10 2.54 -5.93 21.54
C THR A 10 2.98 -7.31 21.08
N GLU A 11 3.02 -7.55 19.76
CA GLU A 11 3.49 -8.82 19.19
C GLU A 11 4.98 -9.02 19.44
N VAL A 12 5.33 -10.23 19.86
CA VAL A 12 6.70 -10.60 20.21
C VAL A 12 7.63 -10.33 19.02
N HIS A 13 8.76 -9.68 19.28
CA HIS A 13 9.76 -9.24 18.28
C HIS A 13 9.30 -8.18 17.26
N CYS A 14 8.10 -7.59 17.37
CA CYS A 14 7.66 -6.54 16.44
C CYS A 14 8.19 -5.15 16.80
N GLY A 15 7.96 -4.71 18.05
CA GLY A 15 8.45 -3.44 18.59
C GLY A 15 7.99 -2.16 17.87
N LYS A 16 7.10 -2.26 16.86
CA LYS A 16 6.71 -1.11 16.02
C LYS A 16 5.85 -0.12 16.79
N GLN A 17 6.12 1.16 16.56
CA GLN A 17 5.41 2.27 17.19
C GLN A 17 4.57 3.03 16.17
N PHE A 18 3.40 3.50 16.60
CA PHE A 18 2.44 4.19 15.77
C PHE A 18 1.96 5.47 16.47
N PRO A 19 1.86 6.59 15.75
CA PRO A 19 1.39 7.85 16.35
C PRO A 19 -0.13 7.86 16.60
N ARG A 20 -0.87 6.85 16.13
CA ARG A 20 -2.33 6.80 16.16
C ARG A 20 -2.81 5.35 16.37
N SER A 21 -3.83 5.16 17.20
CA SER A 21 -4.39 3.83 17.53
C SER A 21 -4.90 3.08 16.30
N PHE A 22 -5.53 3.76 15.34
CA PHE A 22 -6.01 3.11 14.12
C PHE A 22 -4.87 2.57 13.25
N ALA A 23 -3.69 3.19 13.31
CA ALA A 23 -2.54 2.74 12.54
C ALA A 23 -1.96 1.46 13.15
N LEU A 24 -1.91 1.36 14.49
CA LEU A 24 -1.60 0.12 15.21
C LEU A 24 -2.61 -0.97 14.87
N ARG A 25 -3.92 -0.72 15.01
CA ARG A 25 -4.98 -1.70 14.68
C ARG A 25 -4.88 -2.20 13.24
N ARG A 26 -4.57 -1.32 12.29
CA ARG A 26 -4.33 -1.71 10.88
C ARG A 26 -3.06 -2.55 10.74
N HIS A 27 -2.01 -2.23 11.48
CA HIS A 27 -0.76 -2.98 11.48
C HIS A 27 -0.94 -4.40 12.03
N MET A 28 -1.73 -4.59 13.09
CA MET A 28 -2.01 -5.90 13.68
C MET A 28 -2.53 -6.92 12.65
N ARG A 29 -3.19 -6.47 11.58
CA ARG A 29 -3.64 -7.32 10.46
C ARG A 29 -2.51 -8.08 9.77
N ILE A 30 -1.26 -7.62 9.90
CA ILE A 30 -0.09 -8.32 9.37
C ILE A 30 0.22 -9.56 10.21
N HIS A 31 0.06 -9.46 11.54
CA HIS A 31 0.30 -10.57 12.46
C HIS A 31 -0.83 -11.60 12.43
N THR A 32 -2.08 -11.14 12.39
CA THR A 32 -3.25 -12.03 12.31
C THR A 32 -3.52 -12.57 10.90
N GLY A 33 -2.80 -12.08 9.88
CA GLY A 33 -3.06 -12.39 8.47
C GLY A 33 -4.40 -11.86 7.94
N THR A 34 -5.14 -11.03 8.69
CA THR A 34 -6.48 -10.58 8.30
C THR A 34 -6.42 -9.69 7.06
N LYS A 35 -7.18 -10.07 6.02
CA LYS A 35 -7.31 -9.33 4.75
C LYS A 35 -8.77 -9.00 4.46
N PRO A 36 -9.33 -7.95 5.09
CA PRO A 36 -10.76 -7.68 5.03
C PRO A 36 -11.22 -7.16 3.66
N TYR A 37 -10.31 -6.63 2.83
CA TYR A 37 -10.66 -6.04 1.54
C TYR A 37 -10.46 -7.06 0.41
N ALA A 38 -11.54 -7.59 -0.15
CA ALA A 38 -11.50 -8.49 -1.31
C ALA A 38 -11.57 -7.70 -2.63
N CYS A 39 -10.95 -8.24 -3.68
CA CYS A 39 -11.22 -7.79 -5.04
C CYS A 39 -12.62 -8.24 -5.45
N ASP A 40 -13.32 -7.36 -6.15
CA ASP A 40 -14.67 -7.54 -6.69
C ASP A 40 -14.65 -7.87 -8.19
N TYR A 41 -13.48 -8.22 -8.73
CA TYR A 41 -13.35 -8.58 -10.13
C TYR A 41 -13.58 -10.09 -10.27
N GLU A 42 -14.46 -10.48 -11.19
CA GLU A 42 -14.81 -11.87 -11.43
C GLU A 42 -13.57 -12.71 -11.75
N GLY A 43 -13.45 -13.87 -11.09
CA GLY A 43 -12.27 -14.74 -11.19
C GLY A 43 -11.03 -14.25 -10.42
N CYS A 44 -11.10 -13.13 -9.70
CA CYS A 44 -9.99 -12.62 -8.87
C CYS A 44 -10.23 -12.87 -7.37
N ALA A 45 -9.54 -13.85 -6.79
CA ALA A 45 -9.64 -14.18 -5.36
C ALA A 45 -8.71 -13.34 -4.44
N GLN A 46 -8.09 -12.27 -4.95
CA GLN A 46 -7.09 -11.50 -4.20
C GLN A 46 -7.72 -10.70 -3.05
N ARG A 47 -7.09 -10.73 -1.88
CA ARG A 47 -7.50 -9.97 -0.69
C ARG A 47 -6.35 -9.14 -0.14
N PHE A 48 -6.68 -8.02 0.50
CA PHE A 48 -5.74 -7.02 1.00
C PHE A 48 -6.03 -6.63 2.45
N ASN A 49 -4.99 -6.25 3.18
CA ASN A 49 -5.08 -5.78 4.57
C ASN A 49 -5.47 -4.29 4.69
N THR A 50 -5.40 -3.54 3.59
CA THR A 50 -5.77 -2.12 3.50
C THR A 50 -6.55 -1.82 2.22
N SER A 51 -7.47 -0.85 2.29
CA SER A 51 -8.25 -0.39 1.13
C SER A 51 -7.35 0.21 0.04
N GLY A 52 -6.35 1.00 0.40
CA GLY A 52 -5.41 1.58 -0.57
C GLY A 52 -4.63 0.53 -1.37
N ASN A 53 -4.29 -0.61 -0.76
CA ASN A 53 -3.68 -1.72 -1.49
C ASN A 53 -4.66 -2.36 -2.49
N LEU A 54 -5.93 -2.52 -2.10
CA LEU A 54 -6.99 -2.99 -3.01
C LEU A 54 -7.20 -2.01 -4.17
N SER A 55 -7.37 -0.72 -3.90
CA SER A 55 -7.56 0.30 -4.95
C SER A 55 -6.42 0.30 -5.96
N ARG A 56 -5.18 0.15 -5.47
CA ARG A 56 -4.00 0.03 -6.34
C ARG A 56 -3.99 -1.26 -7.14
N HIS A 57 -4.43 -2.38 -6.55
CA HIS A 57 -4.54 -3.66 -7.25
C HIS A 57 -5.56 -3.60 -8.39
N LYS A 58 -6.71 -2.93 -8.19
CA LYS A 58 -7.75 -2.79 -9.24
C LYS A 58 -7.23 -2.16 -10.54
N ARG A 59 -6.13 -1.38 -10.48
CA ARG A 59 -5.46 -0.84 -11.68
C ARG A 59 -4.89 -1.89 -12.62
N ILE A 60 -4.68 -3.11 -12.14
CA ILE A 60 -4.24 -4.24 -12.96
C ILE A 60 -5.38 -4.67 -13.88
N HIS A 61 -6.62 -4.67 -13.37
CA HIS A 61 -7.82 -5.03 -14.13
C HIS A 61 -8.24 -3.91 -15.09
N SER A 62 -8.20 -2.65 -14.65
CA SER A 62 -8.58 -1.52 -15.49
C SER A 62 -7.50 -1.06 -16.48
N GLY A 63 -6.25 -1.50 -16.29
CA GLY A 63 -5.10 -1.03 -17.07
C GLY A 63 -4.64 0.40 -16.72
N GLU A 64 -5.20 1.04 -15.69
CA GLU A 64 -4.88 2.42 -15.32
C GLU A 64 -3.39 2.60 -14.97
N ARG A 65 -2.74 3.57 -15.64
CA ARG A 65 -1.33 3.93 -15.42
C ARG A 65 -1.20 5.44 -15.15
N PRO A 66 -1.52 5.90 -13.94
CA PRO A 66 -1.59 7.32 -13.62
C PRO A 66 -0.21 7.98 -13.43
N TYR A 67 0.88 7.21 -13.40
CA TYR A 67 2.22 7.74 -13.15
C TYR A 67 3.05 7.74 -14.45
N PRO A 68 3.08 8.83 -15.22
CA PRO A 68 3.94 8.96 -16.39
C PRO A 68 5.40 9.20 -15.99
N CYS A 69 6.34 8.72 -16.82
CA CYS A 69 7.72 9.18 -16.79
C CYS A 69 7.77 10.67 -17.13
N ILE A 70 8.63 11.43 -16.44
CA ILE A 70 8.77 12.88 -16.64
C ILE A 70 9.57 13.22 -17.91
N PHE A 71 10.36 12.28 -18.43
CA PHE A 71 11.10 12.46 -19.68
C PHE A 71 10.18 12.21 -20.88
N ALA A 72 9.90 13.27 -21.64
CA ALA A 72 8.96 13.23 -22.76
C ALA A 72 9.30 12.18 -23.83
N THR A 73 10.60 11.98 -24.10
CA THR A 73 11.09 10.97 -25.06
C THR A 73 10.88 9.52 -24.59
N CYS A 74 10.64 9.29 -23.31
CA CYS A 74 10.45 7.94 -22.76
C CYS A 74 9.04 7.39 -23.00
N GLY A 75 8.01 8.22 -22.83
CA GLY A 75 6.60 7.84 -22.98
C GLY A 75 6.07 6.77 -22.01
N LYS A 76 6.90 6.17 -21.15
CA LYS A 76 6.50 5.07 -20.26
C LYS A 76 5.55 5.54 -19.14
N ARG A 77 4.55 4.73 -18.83
CA ARG A 77 3.58 4.95 -17.74
C ARG A 77 3.50 3.75 -16.80
N PHE A 78 3.26 4.03 -15.53
CA PHE A 78 3.24 3.04 -14.45
C PHE A 78 1.94 3.10 -13.64
N ASN A 79 1.54 1.95 -13.10
CA ASN A 79 0.35 1.82 -12.23
C ASN A 79 0.64 2.20 -10.76
N THR A 80 1.92 2.33 -10.38
CA THR A 80 2.35 2.73 -9.03
C THR A 80 3.51 3.70 -9.07
N SER A 81 3.57 4.62 -8.09
CA SER A 81 4.66 5.59 -7.96
C SER A 81 6.00 4.92 -7.65
N THR A 82 6.01 3.82 -6.88
CA THR A 82 7.25 3.07 -6.59
C THR A 82 7.86 2.48 -7.86
N LYS A 83 7.04 1.98 -8.79
CA LYS A 83 7.55 1.45 -10.08
C LYS A 83 8.09 2.58 -10.95
N LEU A 84 7.41 3.74 -10.99
CA LEU A 84 7.95 4.94 -11.63
C LEU A 84 9.29 5.35 -11.01
N LYS A 85 9.38 5.54 -9.69
CA LYS A 85 10.62 5.91 -8.98
C LYS A 85 11.78 4.97 -9.27
N ARG A 86 11.51 3.66 -9.40
CA ARG A 86 12.53 2.68 -9.77
C ARG A 86 12.95 2.83 -11.24
N HIS A 87 11.99 3.03 -12.14
CA HIS A 87 12.28 3.28 -13.55
C HIS A 87 13.09 4.57 -13.75
N MET A 88 12.84 5.61 -12.96
CA MET A 88 13.59 6.86 -13.04
C MET A 88 15.10 6.71 -12.78
N ARG A 89 15.57 5.58 -12.23
CA ARG A 89 17.00 5.33 -11.98
C ARG A 89 17.78 4.87 -13.22
N ILE A 90 17.09 4.59 -14.33
CA ILE A 90 17.73 4.17 -15.58
C ILE A 90 17.76 5.30 -16.63
N HIS A 91 17.35 6.49 -16.23
CA HIS A 91 17.62 7.74 -16.91
C HIS A 91 18.82 8.39 -16.23
#